data_AF-A0A939Z1W8-F1
#
_entry.id   AF-A0A939Z1W8-F1
#
_cell.length_a   1.000
_cell.length_b   1.000
_cell.length_c   1.000
_cell.angle_alpha   90.00
_cell.angle_beta   90.00
_cell.angle_gamma   90.00
#
_symmetry.space_group_name_H-M   'P 1'
#
loop_
_entity.id
_entity.type
_entity.pdbx_description
1 polymer ?
#
loop_
_entity_poly.entity_id
_entity_poly.type
_entity_poly.pdbx_seq_one_letter_code
_entity_poly.pdbx_strand_id
1 'polypeptide(L)'
;MSGANIALTAALAVVVGFAAWRTAMKLRKGGGCCGEREAAVKRNRASRPAGRFDHELTLTIGGMTCENCARRVENALNGVRGVRASVRLDTRTARVRC
;
A
#
# COMPACT_ATOMS: atom_id res chain seq x y z
N MET A 1 37.27 39.21 10.26
CA MET A 1 35.91 38.64 10.10
C MET A 1 35.08 39.05 11.32
N SER A 2 34.16 39.99 11.14
CA SER A 2 33.36 40.56 12.24
C SER A 2 32.51 39.47 12.90
N GLY A 3 32.38 39.47 14.23
CA GLY A 3 31.59 38.47 14.98
C GLY A 3 30.15 38.28 14.47
N ALA A 4 29.61 39.31 13.81
CA ALA A 4 28.32 39.25 13.11
C ALA A 4 28.25 38.19 12.00
N ASN A 5 29.33 37.96 11.25
CA ASN A 5 29.35 36.98 10.17
C ASN A 5 29.40 35.54 10.70
N ILE A 6 30.09 35.32 11.82
CA ILE A 6 30.15 34.02 12.50
C ILE A 6 28.77 33.67 13.08
N ALA A 7 28.07 34.65 13.67
CA ALA A 7 26.71 34.47 14.15
C ALA A 7 25.75 34.14 13.00
N LEU A 8 25.89 34.81 11.85
CA LEU A 8 25.04 34.58 10.68
C LEU A 8 25.25 33.19 10.07
N THR A 9 26.49 32.73 9.91
CA THR A 9 26.78 31.40 9.36
C THR A 9 26.34 30.29 10.31
N ALA A 10 26.54 30.46 11.62
CA ALA A 10 26.07 29.51 12.62
C ALA A 10 24.53 29.41 12.63
N ALA A 11 23.82 30.54 12.57
CA ALA A 11 22.36 30.57 12.51
C ALA A 11 21.84 29.85 11.26
N LEU A 12 22.42 30.10 10.08
CA LEU A 12 22.04 29.42 8.84
C LEU A 12 22.32 27.91 8.91
N ALA A 13 23.46 27.49 9.47
CA ALA A 13 23.79 26.08 9.63
C ALA A 13 22.79 25.35 10.55
N VAL A 14 22.36 25.98 11.64
CA VAL A 14 21.35 25.43 12.57
C VAL A 14 19.99 25.31 11.88
N VAL A 15 19.55 26.34 11.15
CA VAL A 15 18.26 26.32 10.44
C VAL A 15 18.25 25.23 9.37
N VAL A 16 19.31 25.12 8.56
CA VAL A 16 19.42 24.11 7.51
C VAL A 16 19.51 22.70 8.10
N GLY A 17 20.30 22.51 9.15
CA GLY A 17 20.42 21.23 9.86
C GLY A 17 19.10 20.79 10.49
N PHE A 18 18.37 21.71 11.13
CA PHE A 18 17.07 21.43 11.71
C PHE A 18 16.01 21.11 10.64
N ALA A 19 16.01 21.83 9.52
CA ALA A 19 15.13 21.55 8.40
C ALA A 19 15.39 20.17 7.78
N ALA A 20 16.67 19.84 7.52
CA ALA A 20 17.09 18.54 6.99
C ALA A 20 16.76 17.39 7.96
N TRP A 21 16.97 17.58 9.26
CA TRP A 21 16.61 16.60 10.27
C TRP A 21 15.08 16.38 10.33
N ARG A 22 14.29 17.46 10.26
CA ARG A 22 12.83 17.40 10.28
C ARG A 22 12.27 16.70 9.04
N THR A 23 12.80 16.96 7.86
CA THR A 23 12.40 16.28 6.63
C THR A 23 12.82 14.80 6.65
N ALA A 24 14.03 14.49 7.10
CA ALA A 24 14.48 13.10 7.28
C ALA A 24 13.60 12.33 8.30
N MET A 25 13.22 12.97 9.41
CA MET A 25 12.33 12.38 10.41
C MET A 25 10.91 12.16 9.88
N LYS A 26 10.40 13.07 9.02
CA LYS A 26 9.11 12.88 8.32
C LYS A 26 9.16 11.71 7.35
N LEU A 27 10.28 11.49 6.67
CA LEU A 27 10.49 10.36 5.77
C LEU A 27 10.64 9.03 6.52
N ARG A 28 11.22 9.04 7.73
CA ARG A 28 11.33 7.84 8.60
C ARG A 28 10.00 7.43 9.25
N LYS A 29 9.09 8.38 9.51
CA LYS A 29 7.74 8.10 10.04
C LYS A 29 6.73 7.81 8.93
N GLY A 30 7.16 7.05 7.91
CA GLY A 30 6.40 6.69 6.72
C GLY A 30 4.90 6.45 6.99
N GLY A 31 4.10 7.36 6.45
CA GLY A 31 2.65 7.34 6.47
C GLY A 31 2.14 8.30 5.43
N GLY A 32 2.28 7.94 4.16
CA GLY A 32 1.83 8.75 3.03
C GLY A 32 0.31 8.88 2.99
N CYS A 33 -0.16 10.04 2.54
CA CYS A 33 -1.58 10.38 2.34
C CYS A 33 -2.19 9.71 1.08
N CYS A 34 -1.48 8.76 0.47
CA CYS A 34 -2.02 7.82 -0.51
C CYS A 34 -2.27 6.48 0.20
N GLY A 35 -3.40 6.37 0.89
CA GLY A 35 -4.16 5.12 1.04
C GLY A 35 -3.48 3.89 1.64
N GLU A 36 -2.30 3.97 2.24
CA GLU A 36 -1.63 2.81 2.85
C GLU A 36 -2.06 2.61 4.31
N ARG A 37 -3.38 2.50 4.49
CA ARG A 37 -3.95 1.73 5.59
C ARG A 37 -4.96 0.76 4.98
N GLU A 38 -4.47 -0.09 4.08
CA GLU A 38 -5.01 -1.44 4.04
C GLU A 38 -4.65 -2.02 5.41
N ALA A 39 -5.59 -1.91 6.36
CA ALA A 39 -5.57 -2.72 7.56
C ALA A 39 -5.30 -4.13 7.06
N ALA A 40 -4.07 -4.62 7.29
CA ALA A 40 -3.61 -5.90 6.82
C ALA A 40 -4.77 -6.86 7.05
N VAL A 41 -5.39 -7.32 5.96
CA VAL A 41 -6.52 -8.26 6.00
C VAL A 41 -6.13 -9.26 7.05
N LYS A 42 -6.82 -9.21 8.20
CA LYS A 42 -6.43 -9.96 9.40
C LYS A 42 -6.54 -11.40 8.95
N ARG A 43 -5.42 -11.98 8.51
CA ARG A 43 -5.33 -13.36 8.05
C ARG A 43 -5.62 -14.19 9.27
N ASN A 44 -6.89 -14.43 9.49
CA ASN A 44 -7.38 -15.53 10.26
C ASN A 44 -6.64 -16.76 9.73
N ARG A 45 -5.85 -17.39 10.60
CA ARG A 45 -5.08 -18.60 10.32
C ARG A 45 -5.94 -19.74 9.74
N ALA A 46 -7.27 -19.59 9.82
CA ALA A 46 -8.30 -20.42 9.19
C ALA A 46 -8.38 -20.33 7.65
N SER A 47 -7.73 -19.35 7.01
CA SER A 47 -7.82 -19.12 5.55
C SER A 47 -6.71 -19.80 4.75
N ARG A 48 -6.07 -20.86 5.26
CA ARG A 48 -5.34 -21.78 4.36
C ARG A 48 -6.42 -22.58 3.61
N PRO A 49 -6.64 -22.38 2.30
CA PRO A 49 -7.51 -23.27 1.56
C PRO A 49 -6.74 -24.59 1.41
N ALA A 50 -6.91 -25.49 2.38
CA ALA A 50 -6.43 -26.86 2.33
C ALA A 50 -7.44 -27.73 1.55
N GLY A 51 -7.94 -27.20 0.44
CA GLY A 51 -8.93 -27.84 -0.42
C GLY A 51 -8.40 -27.90 -1.85
N ARG A 52 -8.64 -29.03 -2.49
CA ARG A 52 -8.50 -29.15 -3.94
C ARG A 52 -9.60 -28.28 -4.56
N PHE A 53 -9.20 -27.25 -5.29
CA PHE A 53 -10.13 -26.43 -6.05
C PHE A 53 -10.45 -27.19 -7.34
N ASP A 54 -11.62 -27.81 -7.41
CA ASP A 54 -12.05 -28.59 -8.57
C ASP A 54 -12.66 -27.69 -9.66
N HIS A 55 -12.95 -26.42 -9.34
CA HIS A 55 -13.56 -25.48 -10.26
C HIS A 55 -12.73 -24.19 -10.38
N GLU A 56 -12.53 -23.76 -11.63
CA GLU A 56 -11.93 -22.46 -11.97
C GLU A 56 -12.90 -21.68 -12.86
N LEU A 57 -13.19 -20.44 -12.46
CA LEU A 57 -14.03 -19.52 -13.20
C LEU A 57 -13.25 -18.23 -13.50
N THR A 58 -13.40 -17.71 -14.71
CA THR A 58 -12.89 -16.39 -15.07
C THR A 58 -14.07 -15.42 -15.19
N LEU A 59 -14.08 -14.41 -14.34
CA LEU A 59 -15.10 -13.35 -14.30
C LEU A 59 -14.54 -12.10 -14.97
N THR A 60 -15.33 -11.46 -15.83
CA THR A 60 -15.02 -10.13 -16.36
C THR A 60 -15.62 -9.08 -15.44
N ILE A 61 -14.82 -8.14 -14.95
CA ILE A 61 -15.30 -7.11 -14.00
C ILE A 61 -15.34 -5.76 -14.69
N GLY A 62 -16.54 -5.22 -14.84
CA GLY A 62 -16.76 -3.84 -15.28
C GLY A 62 -16.35 -2.82 -14.21
N GLY A 63 -15.90 -1.64 -14.63
CA GLY A 63 -15.61 -0.53 -13.72
C GLY A 63 -14.25 -0.60 -12.98
N MET A 64 -13.44 -1.66 -13.17
CA MET A 64 -12.04 -1.64 -12.73
C MET A 64 -11.19 -0.77 -13.66
N THR A 65 -10.91 0.45 -13.22
CA THR A 65 -10.12 1.44 -13.98
C THR A 65 -8.76 1.76 -13.34
N CYS A 66 -8.51 1.28 -12.13
CA CYS A 66 -7.32 1.62 -11.36
C CYS A 66 -6.77 0.41 -10.58
N GLU A 67 -5.48 0.40 -10.24
CA GLU A 67 -4.87 -0.69 -9.45
C GLU A 67 -5.49 -0.83 -8.06
N ASN A 68 -5.91 0.29 -7.46
CA ASN A 68 -6.61 0.28 -6.18
C ASN A 68 -8.00 -0.38 -6.30
N CYS A 69 -8.64 -0.23 -7.46
CA CYS A 69 -9.93 -0.83 -7.79
C CYS A 69 -9.76 -2.35 -7.93
N ALA A 70 -8.71 -2.80 -8.64
CA ALA A 70 -8.36 -4.21 -8.77
C ALA A 70 -8.06 -4.87 -7.42
N ARG A 71 -7.23 -4.24 -6.58
CA ARG A 71 -6.91 -4.73 -5.22
C ARG A 71 -8.15 -4.88 -4.33
N ARG A 72 -9.06 -3.90 -4.35
CA ARG A 72 -10.31 -3.97 -3.57
C ARG A 72 -11.16 -5.18 -3.97
N VAL A 73 -11.28 -5.44 -5.28
CA VAL A 73 -12.05 -6.58 -5.77
C VAL A 73 -11.35 -7.90 -5.40
N GLU A 74 -10.03 -7.99 -5.56
CA GLU A 74 -9.25 -9.17 -5.17
C GLU A 74 -9.41 -9.49 -3.67
N ASN A 75 -9.32 -8.48 -2.81
CA ASN A 75 -9.49 -8.63 -1.37
C ASN A 75 -10.91 -9.08 -1.00
N ALA A 76 -11.93 -8.52 -1.65
CA ALA A 76 -13.32 -8.92 -1.42
C ALA A 76 -13.56 -10.39 -1.79
N LEU A 77 -13.05 -10.83 -2.94
CA LEU A 77 -13.19 -12.22 -3.40
C LEU A 77 -12.42 -13.21 -2.52
N ASN A 78 -11.19 -12.87 -2.10
CA ASN A 78 -10.41 -13.70 -1.19
C ASN A 78 -10.94 -13.69 0.26
N GLY A 79 -11.86 -12.79 0.60
CA GLY A 79 -12.59 -12.81 1.86
C GLY A 79 -13.63 -13.92 1.95
N VAL A 80 -14.03 -14.51 0.82
CA VAL A 80 -15.00 -15.61 0.77
C VAL A 80 -14.33 -16.92 1.19
N ARG A 81 -14.93 -17.62 2.16
CA ARG A 81 -14.39 -18.88 2.69
C ARG A 81 -14.32 -19.95 1.60
N GLY A 82 -13.15 -20.57 1.44
CA GLY A 82 -12.95 -21.64 0.47
C GLY A 82 -12.77 -21.14 -0.97
N VAL A 83 -12.57 -19.84 -1.17
CA VAL A 83 -12.32 -19.26 -2.49
C VAL A 83 -10.91 -18.69 -2.54
N ARG A 84 -10.21 -18.89 -3.66
CA ARG A 84 -8.98 -18.17 -3.98
C ARG A 84 -9.19 -17.38 -5.26
N ALA A 85 -9.00 -16.08 -5.21
CA ALA A 85 -9.16 -15.20 -6.34
C ALA A 85 -7.88 -14.45 -6.67
N SER A 86 -7.66 -14.16 -7.95
CA SER A 86 -6.57 -13.31 -8.42
C SER A 86 -7.08 -12.43 -9.54
N VAL A 87 -6.80 -11.12 -9.46
CA VAL A 87 -7.40 -10.12 -10.34
C VAL A 87 -6.34 -9.45 -11.20
N ARG A 88 -6.67 -9.20 -12.46
CA ARG A 88 -5.81 -8.55 -13.44
C ARG A 88 -6.48 -7.31 -14.01
N LEU A 89 -5.83 -6.16 -13.88
CA LEU A 89 -6.33 -4.90 -14.42
C LEU A 89 -6.13 -4.81 -15.94
N ASP A 90 -5.03 -5.38 -16.45
CA ASP A 90 -4.68 -5.45 -17.88
C ASP A 90 -5.80 -6.06 -18.73
N THR A 91 -6.35 -7.18 -18.26
CA THR A 91 -7.40 -7.94 -18.94
C THR A 91 -8.78 -7.67 -18.35
N ARG A 92 -8.88 -6.91 -17.26
CA ARG A 92 -10.13 -6.68 -16.50
C ARG A 92 -10.83 -7.97 -16.10
N THR A 93 -10.03 -8.99 -15.76
CA THR A 93 -10.53 -10.32 -15.38
C THR A 93 -10.15 -10.68 -13.94
N ALA A 94 -11.03 -11.44 -13.30
CA ALA A 94 -10.76 -12.13 -12.04
C ALA A 94 -10.83 -13.63 -12.25
N ARG A 95 -9.74 -14.31 -11.94
CA ARG A 95 -9.69 -15.77 -11.89
C ARG A 95 -10.04 -16.22 -10.48
N VAL A 96 -11.08 -17.02 -10.34
CA VAL A 96 -11.62 -17.48 -9.07
C VAL A 96 -11.57 -19.01 -9.04
N ARG A 97 -11.09 -19.57 -7.94
CA ARG A 97 -10.99 -21.01 -7.70
C ARG A 97 -11.75 -21.38 -6.43
N CYS A 98 -12.61 -22.39 -6.51
CA CYS A 98 -13.44 -22.90 -5.42
C CYS A 98 -13.45 -24.43 -5.36
#